data_AF-A0A820JQV4-F1
#
_entry.id   AF-A0A820JQV4-F1
#
_cell.length_a   1.000
_cell.length_b   1.000
_cell.length_c   1.000
_cell.angle_alpha   90.00
_cell.angle_beta   90.00
_cell.angle_gamma   90.00
#
_symmetry.space_group_name_H-M   'P 1'
#
loop_
_entity.id
_entity.type
_entity.pdbx_description
1 polymer ?
#
loop_
_entity_poly.entity_id
_entity_poly.type
_entity_poly.pdbx_seq_one_letter_code
_entity_poly.pdbx_strand_id
1 'polypeptide(L)'
;EWNDAFLQFLSHVGELHGKNQNSQSINVDYIHVSALLGYLEHLILDIIWNIESLDIKKKRDSIRTINKFFWIQNHFFTMHYGISLKDTTNNK
;
A
#
# COMPACT_ATOMS: atom_id res chain seq x y z
N GLU A 1 -17.30 -1.06 -4.06
CA GLU A 1 -17.55 -1.81 -2.82
C GLU A 1 -16.29 -2.57 -2.43
N TRP A 2 -16.13 -2.95 -1.17
CA TRP A 2 -15.05 -3.85 -0.74
C TRP A 2 -15.41 -5.30 -1.14
N ASN A 3 -15.05 -5.70 -2.36
CA ASN A 3 -15.38 -7.00 -2.95
C ASN A 3 -14.14 -7.65 -3.57
N ASP A 4 -14.28 -8.89 -4.03
CA ASP A 4 -13.16 -9.66 -4.59
C ASP A 4 -12.48 -8.97 -5.77
N ALA A 5 -13.26 -8.28 -6.62
CA ALA A 5 -12.72 -7.52 -7.75
C ALA A 5 -11.82 -6.36 -7.29
N PHE A 6 -12.22 -5.65 -6.21
CA PHE A 6 -11.40 -4.60 -5.63
C PHE A 6 -10.12 -5.14 -4.98
N LEU A 7 -10.21 -6.29 -4.30
CA LEU A 7 -9.02 -6.95 -3.72
C LEU A 7 -8.04 -7.44 -4.80
N GLN A 8 -8.56 -7.99 -5.90
CA GLN A 8 -7.75 -8.37 -7.07
C GLN A 8 -7.09 -7.15 -7.70
N PHE A 9 -7.81 -6.03 -7.81
CA PHE A 9 -7.24 -4.77 -8.28
C PHE A 9 -6.09 -4.29 -7.39
N LEU A 10 -6.24 -4.28 -6.06
CA LEU A 10 -5.16 -3.90 -5.14
C LEU A 10 -3.93 -4.80 -5.29
N SER A 11 -4.15 -6.11 -5.42
CA SER A 11 -3.07 -7.07 -5.69
C SER A 11 -2.36 -6.76 -7.02
N HIS A 12 -3.12 -6.53 -8.10
CA HIS A 12 -2.55 -6.22 -9.41
C HIS A 12 -1.75 -4.91 -9.43
N VAL A 13 -2.19 -3.89 -8.69
CA VAL A 13 -1.38 -2.66 -8.54
C VAL A 13 -0.06 -2.94 -7.82
N GLY A 14 -0.06 -3.81 -6.80
CA GLY A 14 1.17 -4.26 -6.14
C GLY A 14 2.12 -4.97 -7.11
N GLU A 15 1.57 -5.86 -7.94
CA GLU A 15 2.29 -6.57 -8.99
C GLU A 15 2.93 -5.63 -10.02
N LEU A 16 2.21 -4.57 -10.44
CA LEU A 16 2.69 -3.59 -11.41
C LEU A 16 3.93 -2.81 -10.95
N HIS A 17 4.11 -2.63 -9.64
CA HIS A 17 5.28 -1.94 -9.08
C HIS A 17 6.44 -2.90 -8.77
N GLY A 18 6.14 -4.19 -8.61
CA GLY A 18 7.11 -5.25 -8.29
C GLY A 18 7.83 -5.84 -9.51
N LYS A 19 8.82 -6.70 -9.26
CA LYS A 19 9.72 -7.26 -10.29
C LYS A 19 9.09 -8.28 -11.24
N ASN A 20 7.85 -8.70 -11.02
CA ASN A 20 7.28 -9.91 -11.62
C ASN A 20 6.68 -9.72 -13.02
N GLN A 21 6.63 -8.50 -13.57
CA GLN A 21 6.11 -8.30 -14.93
C GLN A 21 7.21 -8.01 -15.94
N ASN A 22 6.98 -8.48 -17.17
CA ASN A 22 7.80 -8.35 -18.38
C ASN A 22 8.10 -6.89 -18.82
N SER A 23 7.81 -5.91 -17.98
CA SER A 23 8.08 -4.49 -18.14
C SER A 23 9.34 -4.15 -17.34
N GLN A 24 10.51 -4.24 -17.99
CA GLN A 24 11.79 -3.80 -17.41
C GLN A 24 11.79 -2.32 -16.99
N SER A 25 10.77 -1.53 -17.38
CA SER A 25 10.72 -0.08 -17.18
C SER A 25 10.18 0.38 -15.82
N ILE A 26 9.52 -0.47 -15.03
CA ILE A 26 8.94 -0.09 -13.73
C ILE A 26 9.31 -1.15 -12.69
N ASN A 27 10.52 -1.05 -12.15
CA ASN A 27 10.94 -1.82 -10.98
C ASN A 27 11.20 -0.84 -9.84
N VAL A 28 10.25 -0.74 -8.90
CA VAL A 28 10.36 0.17 -7.77
C VAL A 28 10.69 -0.64 -6.53
N ASP A 29 11.81 -0.38 -5.86
CA ASP A 29 12.10 -1.07 -4.61
C ASP A 29 11.02 -0.79 -3.57
N TYR A 30 10.60 -1.84 -2.84
CA TYR A 30 9.50 -1.77 -1.87
C TYR A 30 9.66 -0.62 -0.85
N ILE A 31 10.91 -0.28 -0.50
CA ILE A 31 11.18 0.84 0.40
C ILE A 31 10.58 2.16 -0.10
N HIS A 32 10.66 2.44 -1.41
CA HIS A 32 10.11 3.66 -2.01
C HIS A 32 8.58 3.65 -2.01
N VAL A 33 7.98 2.49 -2.29
CA VAL A 33 6.53 2.31 -2.24
C VAL A 33 6.01 2.50 -0.81
N SER A 34 6.64 1.83 0.16
CA SER A 34 6.25 1.95 1.57
C SER A 34 6.42 3.37 2.11
N ALA A 35 7.49 4.07 1.72
CA ALA A 35 7.71 5.47 2.08
C ALA A 35 6.65 6.40 1.51
N LEU A 36 6.28 6.23 0.23
CA LEU A 36 5.21 7.01 -0.41
C LEU A 36 3.86 6.77 0.26
N LEU A 37 3.50 5.51 0.51
CA LEU A 37 2.23 5.17 1.18
C LEU A 37 2.17 5.74 2.59
N GLY A 38 3.26 5.67 3.36
CA GLY A 38 3.34 6.28 4.70
C GLY A 38 3.23 7.80 4.67
N TYR A 39 3.88 8.46 3.70
CA TYR A 39 3.76 9.90 3.50
C TYR A 39 2.32 10.31 3.16
N LEU A 40 1.67 9.60 2.23
CA LEU A 40 0.28 9.88 1.84
C LEU A 40 -0.71 9.63 2.97
N GLU A 41 -0.54 8.53 3.72
CA GLU A 41 -1.33 8.26 4.92
C GLU A 41 -1.22 9.44 5.88
N HIS A 42 0.00 9.83 6.27
CA HIS A 42 0.22 10.92 7.23
C HIS A 42 -0.39 12.25 6.76
N LEU A 43 -0.16 12.63 5.51
CA LEU A 43 -0.73 13.84 4.92
C LEU A 43 -2.27 13.86 5.02
N ILE A 44 -2.92 12.75 4.69
CA ILE A 44 -4.39 12.65 4.74
C ILE A 44 -4.90 12.70 6.18
N LEU A 45 -4.21 12.03 7.12
CA LEU A 45 -4.57 12.08 8.54
C LEU A 45 -4.48 13.50 9.09
N ASP A 46 -3.42 14.24 8.76
CA ASP A 46 -3.25 15.63 9.16
C ASP A 46 -4.35 16.52 8.60
N ILE A 47 -4.72 16.33 7.32
CA ILE A 47 -5.84 17.04 6.71
C ILE A 47 -7.13 16.76 7.51
N ILE A 48 -7.45 15.49 7.78
CA ILE A 48 -8.67 15.11 8.51
C ILE A 48 -8.70 15.75 9.90
N TRP A 49 -7.55 15.77 10.58
CA TRP A 49 -7.43 16.35 11.92
C TRP A 49 -7.71 17.85 11.93
N ASN A 50 -7.26 18.57 10.90
CA ASN A 50 -7.38 20.02 10.79
C ASN A 50 -8.72 20.52 10.20
N ILE A 51 -9.64 19.64 9.79
CA ILE A 51 -10.97 20.06 9.32
C ILE A 51 -11.80 20.56 10.51
N GLU A 52 -12.10 21.85 10.57
CA GLU A 52 -12.86 22.47 11.68
C GLU A 52 -14.33 22.01 11.74
N SER A 53 -14.94 21.71 10.58
CA SER A 53 -16.36 21.35 10.47
C SER A 53 -16.68 19.90 10.89
N LEU A 54 -15.68 19.07 11.18
CA LEU A 54 -15.86 17.69 11.60
C LEU A 54 -15.84 17.58 13.13
N ASP A 55 -16.85 16.92 13.69
CA ASP A 55 -16.84 16.54 15.10
C ASP A 55 -15.73 15.52 15.40
N ILE A 56 -15.32 15.47 16.67
CA ILE A 56 -14.19 14.64 17.11
C ILE A 56 -14.41 13.13 16.84
N LYS A 57 -15.67 12.68 16.87
CA LYS A 57 -16.03 11.29 16.65
C LYS A 57 -15.81 10.93 15.17
N LYS A 58 -16.31 11.76 14.26
CA LYS A 58 -16.09 11.62 12.81
C LYS A 58 -14.61 11.68 12.46
N LYS A 59 -13.85 12.62 13.03
CA LYS A 59 -12.38 12.68 12.84
C LYS A 59 -11.72 11.35 13.22
N ARG A 60 -12.04 10.84 14.41
CA ARG A 60 -11.51 9.56 14.89
C ARG A 60 -11.89 8.40 13.97
N ASP A 61 -13.15 8.30 13.57
CA ASP A 61 -13.64 7.21 12.73
C ASP A 61 -13.03 7.27 11.32
N SER A 62 -12.87 8.47 10.76
CA SER A 62 -12.18 8.71 9.50
C SER A 62 -10.70 8.31 9.58
N ILE A 63 -9.96 8.78 10.60
CA ILE A 63 -8.54 8.42 10.82
C ILE A 63 -8.39 6.89 10.90
N ARG A 64 -9.22 6.21 11.70
CA ARG A 64 -9.16 4.75 11.82
C ARG A 64 -9.46 4.03 10.51
N THR A 65 -10.37 4.56 9.70
CA THR A 65 -10.75 3.95 8.42
C THR A 65 -9.65 4.13 7.38
N ILE A 66 -9.08 5.33 7.28
CA ILE A 66 -7.97 5.61 6.37
C ILE A 66 -6.72 4.80 6.74
N ASN A 67 -6.38 4.71 8.03
CA ASN A 67 -5.24 3.87 8.46
C ASN A 67 -5.43 2.42 8.03
N LYS A 68 -6.61 1.84 8.27
CA LYS A 68 -6.90 0.46 7.84
C LYS A 68 -6.77 0.29 6.33
N PHE A 69 -7.22 1.27 5.55
CA PHE A 69 -7.12 1.24 4.10
C PHE A 69 -5.66 1.18 3.64
N PHE A 70 -4.80 2.09 4.12
CA PHE A 70 -3.39 2.11 3.74
C PHE A 70 -2.65 0.85 4.18
N TRP A 71 -2.96 0.33 5.37
CA TRP A 71 -2.41 -0.94 5.84
C TRP A 71 -2.77 -2.13 4.94
N ILE A 72 -4.05 -2.24 4.54
CA ILE A 72 -4.52 -3.30 3.65
C ILE A 72 -3.86 -3.17 2.27
N GLN A 73 -3.82 -1.97 1.70
CA GLN A 73 -3.15 -1.72 0.42
C GLN A 73 -1.66 -2.10 0.47
N ASN A 74 -0.96 -1.66 1.53
CA ASN A 74 0.45 -1.99 1.71
C ASN A 74 0.67 -3.51 1.87
N HIS A 75 -0.22 -4.20 2.58
CA HIS A 75 -0.16 -5.66 2.68
C HIS A 75 -0.26 -6.36 1.32
N PHE A 76 -1.24 -5.96 0.47
CA PHE A 76 -1.33 -6.50 -0.89
C PHE A 76 -0.06 -6.22 -1.70
N PHE A 77 0.54 -5.03 -1.56
CA PHE A 77 1.78 -4.71 -2.25
C PHE A 77 2.93 -5.61 -1.79
N THR A 78 3.11 -5.79 -0.47
CA THR A 78 4.19 -6.63 0.08
C THR A 78 4.21 -8.06 -0.46
N MET A 79 3.05 -8.63 -0.79
CA MET A 79 2.95 -9.99 -1.35
C MET A 79 3.74 -10.13 -2.66
N HIS A 80 3.89 -9.05 -3.42
CA HIS A 80 4.60 -9.01 -4.71
C HIS A 80 6.08 -8.63 -4.60
N TYR A 81 6.51 -8.20 -3.41
CA TYR A 81 7.91 -7.89 -3.09
C TYR A 81 8.61 -8.97 -2.25
N GLY A 82 7.86 -10.00 -1.85
CA GLY A 82 8.37 -11.11 -1.06
C GLY A 82 9.63 -11.73 -1.67
N ILE A 83 10.63 -11.93 -0.82
CA ILE A 83 11.95 -12.48 -1.14
C ILE A 83 11.80 -13.74 -1.99
N SER A 84 12.35 -13.73 -3.21
CA SER A 84 12.68 -14.96 -3.92
C SER A 84 13.70 -15.74 -3.08
N LEU A 85 13.23 -16.66 -2.23
CA LEU A 85 14.12 -17.65 -1.60
C LEU A 85 14.79 -18.56 -2.64
N LYS A 86 14.36 -18.51 -3.92
CA LYS A 86 14.93 -19.27 -5.03
C LYS A 86 16.28 -18.71 -5.52
N ASP A 87 16.63 -17.47 -5.21
CA ASP A 87 17.87 -16.86 -5.73
C ASP A 87 19.10 -17.24 -4.89
N THR A 88 18.89 -17.75 -3.67
CA THR A 88 19.97 -18.18 -2.75
C THR A 88 20.44 -19.61 -2.94
N THR A 89 19.77 -20.42 -3.77
CA THR A 89 20.10 -21.86 -3.95
C THR A 89 20.90 -22.18 -5.22
N ASN A 90 21.12 -21.22 -6.12
CA ASN A 90 21.85 -21.46 -7.38
C ASN A 90 23.31 -20.96 -7.40
N ASN A 91 23.90 -20.62 -6.25
CA ASN A 91 25.31 -20.24 -6.12
C ASN A 91 26.06 -21.13 -5.09
N LYS A 92 25.92 -22.45 -5.22
CA LYS A 92 26.82 -23.41 -4.57
C LYS A 92 27.31 -24.43 -5.58
#